data_AF-A0A3D8QCK4-F1
#
_entry.id   AF-A0A3D8QCK4-F1
#
_cell.length_a   1.000
_cell.length_b   1.000
_cell.length_c   1.000
_cell.angle_alpha   90.00
_cell.angle_beta   90.00
_cell.angle_gamma   90.00
#
_symmetry.space_group_name_H-M   'P 1'
#
loop_
_entity.id
_entity.type
_entity.pdbx_description
1 polymer ?
#
loop_
_entity_poly.entity_id
_entity_poly.type
_entity_poly.pdbx_seq_one_letter_code
_entity_poly.pdbx_strand_id
1 'polypeptide(L)'
;MRAGSFTFVSVAATATMLAGLVSGMTPSGVFPQNSENMTNFYDTSTAATNGVNIPKRNTNIAPTLALDKAIANKTFAVVMFDPDTPATGVGGNGTNSFLHWFQDGLTSSVSEVDVAGKNVTPLVNVLHVAALQTYVQPSPPTGQTHRYVQILLDTTGVTGFVVSAATGNATTSRTGFDMNAFVQESGLTVFSSNFFNVTGV
;
A
#
# COMPACT_ATOMS: atom_id res chain seq x y z
N MET A 1 23.79 4.58 -10.70
CA MET A 1 22.51 5.15 -11.16
C MET A 1 21.76 4.03 -11.88
N ARG A 2 20.73 3.44 -11.27
CA ARG A 2 19.91 2.43 -11.94
C ARG A 2 18.69 3.12 -12.53
N ALA A 3 18.76 3.46 -13.81
CA ALA A 3 17.57 3.75 -14.61
C ALA A 3 16.96 2.38 -14.97
N GLY A 4 15.90 1.97 -14.25
CA GLY A 4 15.20 0.73 -14.54
C GLY A 4 14.40 0.85 -15.83
N SER A 5 14.82 0.17 -16.89
CA SER A 5 14.02 -0.04 -18.09
C SER A 5 13.23 -1.34 -17.93
N PHE A 6 11.92 -1.28 -18.15
CA PHE A 6 10.98 -2.40 -18.05
C PHE A 6 10.99 -3.25 -19.33
N THR A 7 10.98 -4.58 -19.22
CA THR A 7 10.86 -5.50 -20.37
C THR A 7 9.66 -6.41 -20.16
N PHE A 8 8.80 -6.56 -21.17
CA PHE A 8 7.53 -7.29 -21.13
C PHE A 8 7.68 -8.71 -21.70
N VAL A 9 7.26 -9.74 -20.95
CA VAL A 9 7.07 -11.12 -21.45
C VAL A 9 5.88 -11.76 -20.70
N SER A 10 4.97 -12.42 -21.43
CA SER A 10 3.72 -13.00 -20.92
C SER A 10 3.85 -14.47 -20.47
N VAL A 11 3.38 -14.82 -19.26
CA VAL A 11 3.12 -16.22 -18.84
C VAL A 11 1.87 -16.25 -17.95
N ALA A 12 1.00 -17.24 -18.15
CA ALA A 12 -0.24 -17.42 -17.37
C ALA A 12 -0.04 -18.42 -16.21
N ALA A 13 -0.58 -18.11 -15.03
CA ALA A 13 -0.67 -19.04 -13.90
C ALA A 13 -2.03 -18.92 -13.18
N THR A 14 -2.64 -20.06 -12.87
CA THR A 14 -3.91 -20.20 -12.15
C THR A 14 -3.66 -20.43 -10.66
N ALA A 15 -4.36 -19.71 -9.77
CA ALA A 15 -4.26 -19.88 -8.31
C ALA A 15 -5.64 -20.10 -7.65
N THR A 16 -5.70 -21.07 -6.74
CA THR A 16 -6.87 -21.43 -5.92
C THR A 16 -6.74 -20.78 -4.53
N MET A 17 -7.79 -20.10 -4.04
CA MET A 17 -7.78 -19.37 -2.77
C MET A 17 -8.61 -20.09 -1.69
N LEU A 18 -8.02 -20.34 -0.52
CA LEU A 18 -8.71 -20.82 0.68
C LEU A 18 -8.97 -19.61 1.62
N ALA A 19 -10.22 -19.29 1.90
CA ALA A 19 -10.60 -18.14 2.74
C ALA A 19 -10.70 -18.54 4.22
N GLY A 20 -9.75 -18.08 5.05
CA GLY A 20 -9.87 -18.06 6.50
C GLY A 20 -10.28 -16.66 6.98
N LEU A 21 -11.24 -16.57 7.90
CA LEU A 21 -11.65 -15.31 8.53
C LEU A 21 -10.57 -14.87 9.53
N VAL A 22 -9.59 -14.12 9.05
CA VAL A 22 -8.70 -13.33 9.90
C VAL A 22 -9.26 -11.90 9.91
N SER A 23 -9.18 -11.18 11.03
CA SER A 23 -9.44 -9.74 11.04
C SER A 23 -8.44 -9.09 10.09
N GLY A 24 -8.85 -8.91 8.84
CA GLY A 24 -7.99 -8.43 7.77
C GLY A 24 -7.48 -7.04 8.10
N MET A 25 -6.16 -6.88 8.01
CA MET A 25 -5.53 -5.56 8.05
C MET A 25 -5.73 -4.82 6.72
N THR A 26 -6.23 -5.55 5.73
CA THR A 26 -6.96 -5.04 4.57
C THR A 26 -8.46 -5.02 4.88
N PRO A 27 -9.24 -3.98 4.49
CA PRO A 27 -10.68 -3.97 4.72
C PRO A 27 -11.37 -5.22 4.17
N SER A 28 -12.45 -5.65 4.83
CA SER A 28 -13.25 -6.78 4.34
C SER A 28 -13.68 -6.53 2.88
N GLY A 29 -13.48 -7.55 2.04
CA GLY A 29 -13.81 -7.49 0.61
C GLY A 29 -12.79 -6.78 -0.28
N VAL A 30 -11.72 -6.19 0.26
CA VAL A 30 -10.64 -5.59 -0.53
C VAL A 30 -9.52 -6.60 -0.77
N PHE A 31 -9.10 -6.77 -2.02
CA PHE A 31 -8.02 -7.72 -2.36
C PHE A 31 -6.70 -7.00 -2.69
N PRO A 32 -5.55 -7.63 -2.41
CA PRO A 32 -5.37 -8.92 -1.72
C PRO A 32 -5.65 -8.85 -0.22
N GLN A 33 -6.15 -9.93 0.37
CA GLN A 33 -6.37 -10.03 1.82
C GLN A 33 -5.05 -10.38 2.53
N ASN A 34 -4.75 -9.72 3.64
CA ASN A 34 -3.60 -10.02 4.48
C ASN A 34 -3.91 -9.82 5.97
N SER A 35 -3.31 -10.66 6.80
CA SER A 35 -3.50 -10.69 8.27
C SER A 35 -2.36 -10.06 9.06
N GLU A 36 -1.22 -9.78 8.43
CA GLU A 36 -0.05 -9.20 9.07
C GLU A 36 -0.21 -7.68 9.11
N ASN A 37 -0.20 -7.08 10.30
CA ASN A 37 -0.43 -5.64 10.45
C ASN A 37 0.86 -4.84 10.39
N MET A 38 0.85 -3.79 9.58
CA MET A 38 1.86 -2.75 9.57
C MET A 38 1.30 -1.53 10.29
N THR A 39 2.04 -0.87 11.17
CA THR A 39 1.58 0.37 11.79
C THR A 39 1.76 1.56 10.84
N ASN A 40 0.70 2.33 10.61
CA ASN A 40 0.78 3.61 9.89
C ASN A 40 0.57 4.76 10.87
N PHE A 41 1.25 5.89 10.66
CA PHE A 41 1.07 7.07 11.50
C PHE A 41 1.50 8.37 10.78
N TYR A 42 0.80 9.47 11.08
CA TYR A 42 1.09 10.82 10.55
C TYR A 42 1.78 11.73 11.58
N ASP A 43 1.82 11.29 12.83
CA ASP A 43 2.59 11.81 13.96
C ASP A 43 2.75 10.66 14.98
N THR A 44 3.65 10.77 15.97
CA THR A 44 3.88 9.67 16.92
C THR A 44 2.71 9.45 17.90
N SER A 45 1.71 10.33 17.93
CA SER A 45 0.53 10.21 18.79
C SER A 45 -0.71 9.64 18.08
N THR A 46 -0.73 9.62 16.75
CA THR A 46 -1.90 9.32 15.93
C THR A 46 -1.61 8.10 15.06
N ALA A 47 -1.88 6.92 15.61
CA ALA A 47 -1.91 5.68 14.85
C ALA A 47 -3.07 5.70 13.84
N ALA A 48 -2.75 5.53 12.56
CA ALA A 48 -3.67 5.45 11.44
C ALA A 48 -3.88 4.00 11.02
N THR A 49 -4.30 3.17 11.97
CA THR A 49 -4.39 1.72 11.80
C THR A 49 -5.83 1.22 11.85
N ASN A 50 -6.11 0.11 11.16
CA ASN A 50 -7.34 -0.66 11.25
C ASN A 50 -8.63 0.15 11.04
N GLY A 51 -8.60 1.11 10.11
CA GLY A 51 -9.78 1.92 9.76
C GLY A 51 -10.04 3.11 10.68
N VAL A 52 -9.08 3.50 11.52
CA VAL A 52 -9.15 4.79 12.23
C VAL A 52 -9.38 5.92 11.22
N ASN A 53 -10.32 6.82 11.55
CA ASN A 53 -10.58 7.99 10.72
C ASN A 53 -9.55 9.09 11.00
N ILE A 54 -8.80 9.48 9.97
CA ILE A 54 -7.77 10.51 10.05
C ILE A 54 -8.32 11.81 9.44
N PRO A 55 -8.19 12.95 10.14
CA PRO A 55 -8.57 14.23 9.55
C PRO A 55 -7.79 14.50 8.25
N LYS A 56 -8.48 14.90 7.17
CA LYS A 56 -7.86 15.20 5.87
C LYS A 56 -6.65 16.13 5.94
N ARG A 57 -6.68 17.12 6.83
CA ARG A 57 -5.57 18.06 7.02
C ARG A 57 -4.27 17.40 7.50
N ASN A 58 -4.36 16.25 8.17
CA ASN A 58 -3.22 15.50 8.70
C ASN A 58 -2.60 14.57 7.65
N THR A 59 -3.25 14.39 6.49
CA THR A 59 -2.82 13.44 5.45
C THR A 59 -2.14 14.15 4.27
N ASN A 60 -1.63 15.37 4.46
CA ASN A 60 -1.01 16.18 3.41
C ASN A 60 0.37 15.66 2.95
N ILE A 61 1.05 14.92 3.82
CA ILE A 61 2.27 14.16 3.54
C ILE A 61 1.98 12.67 3.65
N ALA A 62 2.83 11.80 3.09
CA ALA A 62 2.66 10.35 3.24
C ALA A 62 2.79 9.92 4.71
N PRO A 63 2.05 8.88 5.16
CA PRO A 63 2.23 8.34 6.50
C PRO A 63 3.59 7.67 6.63
N THR A 64 4.14 7.67 7.84
CA THR A 64 5.22 6.75 8.17
C THR A 64 4.64 5.37 8.38
N LEU A 65 5.31 4.37 7.83
CA LEU A 65 4.96 2.96 7.94
C LEU A 65 5.94 2.29 8.90
N ALA A 66 5.51 1.33 9.69
CA ALA A 66 6.36 0.64 10.64
C ALA A 66 5.92 -0.81 10.85
N LEU A 67 6.90 -1.67 11.14
CA LEU A 67 6.67 -3.07 11.52
C LEU A 67 6.84 -3.24 13.03
N ASP A 68 6.33 -4.34 13.58
CA ASP A 68 6.47 -4.65 15.01
C ASP A 68 7.91 -4.91 15.44
N LYS A 69 8.79 -5.22 14.49
CA LYS A 69 10.22 -5.41 14.70
C LYS A 69 10.98 -5.17 13.40
N ALA A 70 12.27 -4.87 13.52
CA ALA A 70 13.17 -4.78 12.37
C ALA A 70 13.27 -6.13 11.65
N ILE A 71 13.22 -6.10 10.32
CA ILE A 71 13.41 -7.29 9.48
C ILE A 71 14.70 -7.10 8.68
N ALA A 72 15.75 -7.82 9.09
CA ALA A 72 17.06 -7.73 8.46
C ALA A 72 17.03 -8.27 7.02
N ASN A 73 17.85 -7.66 6.15
CA ASN A 73 18.07 -8.08 4.76
C ASN A 73 16.80 -8.17 3.90
N LYS A 74 15.75 -7.41 4.25
CA LYS A 74 14.54 -7.27 3.44
C LYS A 74 14.44 -5.86 2.86
N THR A 75 13.98 -5.79 1.62
CA THR A 75 13.55 -4.56 0.97
C THR A 75 12.07 -4.67 0.66
N PHE A 76 11.38 -3.54 0.73
CA PHE A 76 9.95 -3.47 0.53
C PHE A 76 9.58 -2.34 -0.41
N ALA A 77 8.41 -2.51 -1.04
CA ALA A 77 7.67 -1.41 -1.63
C ALA A 77 6.31 -1.27 -0.94
N VAL A 78 5.81 -0.04 -0.86
CA VAL A 78 4.42 0.24 -0.47
C VAL A 78 3.61 0.65 -1.68
N VAL A 79 2.40 0.11 -1.77
CA VAL A 79 1.34 0.56 -2.67
C VAL A 79 0.19 1.07 -1.81
N MET A 80 -0.20 2.33 -1.99
CA MET A 80 -1.36 2.92 -1.34
C MET A 80 -2.44 3.19 -2.38
N PHE A 81 -3.65 2.70 -2.17
CA PHE A 81 -4.77 2.91 -3.07
C PHE A 81 -6.08 3.18 -2.33
N ASP A 82 -6.99 3.86 -3.02
CA ASP A 82 -8.37 4.12 -2.62
C ASP A 82 -9.28 3.21 -3.46
N PRO A 83 -9.90 2.17 -2.86
CA PRO A 83 -10.83 1.30 -3.56
C PRO A 83 -12.22 1.95 -3.74
N ASP A 84 -12.49 3.08 -3.09
CA ASP A 84 -13.78 3.75 -3.03
C ASP A 84 -13.89 4.87 -4.09
N THR A 85 -13.58 4.57 -5.35
CA THR A 85 -13.57 5.56 -6.44
C THR A 85 -14.98 5.86 -6.96
N PRO A 86 -15.19 6.93 -7.75
CA PRO A 86 -16.48 7.18 -8.39
C PRO A 86 -17.00 6.01 -9.24
N ALA A 87 -16.10 5.16 -9.76
CA ALA A 87 -16.47 4.02 -10.59
C ALA A 87 -16.93 2.80 -9.77
N THR A 88 -16.49 2.67 -8.52
CA THR A 88 -16.81 1.55 -7.62
C THR A 88 -17.77 1.92 -6.50
N GLY A 89 -17.83 3.20 -6.15
CA GLY A 89 -18.54 3.71 -4.98
C GLY A 89 -17.87 3.32 -3.66
N VAL A 90 -18.43 3.79 -2.55
CA VAL A 90 -18.00 3.38 -1.21
C VAL A 90 -18.26 1.89 -1.02
N GLY A 91 -17.21 1.15 -0.64
CA GLY A 91 -17.25 -0.30 -0.51
C GLY A 91 -16.56 -1.06 -1.65
N GLY A 92 -15.79 -0.40 -2.52
CA GLY A 92 -15.07 -1.08 -3.61
C GLY A 92 -14.08 -2.15 -3.13
N ASN A 93 -13.71 -3.07 -4.02
CA ASN A 93 -12.97 -4.29 -3.66
C ASN A 93 -11.47 -4.23 -3.99
N GLY A 94 -10.94 -3.07 -4.40
CA GLY A 94 -9.56 -2.90 -4.85
C GLY A 94 -9.36 -2.99 -6.36
N THR A 95 -10.39 -3.32 -7.13
CA THR A 95 -10.41 -3.16 -8.59
C THR A 95 -10.84 -1.74 -8.95
N ASN A 96 -10.36 -1.21 -10.08
CA ASN A 96 -10.69 0.15 -10.56
C ASN A 96 -10.48 1.24 -9.50
N SER A 97 -9.43 1.05 -8.69
CA SER A 97 -9.03 1.92 -7.59
C SER A 97 -8.27 3.14 -8.10
N PHE A 98 -8.05 4.10 -7.20
CA PHE A 98 -7.13 5.20 -7.43
C PHE A 98 -5.81 4.97 -6.67
N LEU A 99 -4.68 5.02 -7.37
CA LEU A 99 -3.35 4.85 -6.78
C LEU A 99 -2.84 6.17 -6.17
N HIS A 100 -2.70 6.19 -4.86
CA HIS A 100 -2.20 7.33 -4.09
C HIS A 100 -0.68 7.37 -3.99
N TRP A 101 -0.03 6.22 -3.85
CA TRP A 101 1.41 6.18 -3.61
C TRP A 101 1.99 4.84 -4.04
N PHE A 102 3.14 4.87 -4.69
CA PHE A 102 3.95 3.69 -4.96
C PHE A 102 5.42 4.02 -4.74
N GLN A 103 5.98 3.54 -3.63
CA GLN A 103 7.37 3.76 -3.24
C GLN A 103 8.07 2.44 -2.99
N ASP A 104 9.15 2.20 -3.72
CA ASP A 104 10.07 1.08 -3.49
C ASP A 104 11.30 1.52 -2.68
N GLY A 105 12.17 0.59 -2.33
CA GLY A 105 13.43 0.88 -1.65
C GLY A 105 13.29 1.11 -0.14
N LEU A 106 12.19 0.67 0.46
CA LEU A 106 11.99 0.73 1.90
C LEU A 106 12.76 -0.40 2.60
N THR A 107 13.38 -0.07 3.73
CA THR A 107 14.00 -1.05 4.65
C THR A 107 13.61 -0.73 6.09
N SER A 108 13.70 -1.70 7.00
CA SER A 108 13.56 -1.41 8.43
C SER A 108 14.62 -0.43 8.93
N SER A 109 14.20 0.52 9.75
CA SER A 109 15.07 1.40 10.53
C SER A 109 15.92 0.60 11.52
N VAL A 110 17.05 1.17 11.92
CA VAL A 110 17.90 0.66 13.00
C VAL A 110 17.42 1.10 14.40
N SER A 111 16.40 1.96 14.45
CA SER A 111 15.83 2.51 15.68
C SER A 111 14.32 2.35 15.70
N GLU A 112 13.79 2.09 16.89
CA GLU A 112 12.35 2.05 17.17
C GLU A 112 11.83 3.43 17.57
N VAL A 113 10.52 3.62 17.43
CA VAL A 113 9.78 4.78 17.93
C VAL A 113 8.56 4.30 18.70
N ASP A 114 8.18 5.03 19.75
CA ASP A 114 6.90 4.82 20.42
C ASP A 114 5.79 5.51 19.61
N VAL A 115 4.78 4.74 19.20
CA VAL A 115 3.58 5.24 18.55
C VAL A 115 2.39 4.80 19.36
N ALA A 116 1.70 5.76 19.98
CA ALA A 116 0.55 5.51 20.84
C ALA A 116 0.80 4.43 21.92
N GLY A 117 1.99 4.44 22.55
CA GLY A 117 2.35 3.48 23.60
C GLY A 117 2.81 2.11 23.10
N LYS A 118 3.09 1.98 21.80
CA LYS A 118 3.65 0.78 21.17
C LYS A 118 4.97 1.13 20.49
N ASN A 119 6.04 0.43 20.88
CA ASN A 119 7.29 0.47 20.14
C ASN A 119 7.13 -0.22 18.79
N VAL A 120 7.50 0.48 17.72
CA VAL A 120 7.49 -0.03 16.35
C VAL A 120 8.77 0.36 15.63
N THR A 121 9.16 -0.39 14.61
CA THR A 121 10.32 -0.10 13.75
C THR A 121 9.87 0.55 12.45
N PRO A 122 10.15 1.85 12.23
CA PRO A 122 9.80 2.53 10.99
C PRO A 122 10.45 1.91 9.75
N LEU A 123 9.76 1.98 8.63
CA LEU A 123 10.31 1.74 7.31
C LEU A 123 10.87 3.05 6.75
N VAL A 124 12.07 2.97 6.19
CA VAL A 124 12.84 4.14 5.73
C VAL A 124 13.37 3.90 4.32
N ASN A 125 13.38 4.96 3.52
CA ASN A 125 13.98 4.97 2.18
C ASN A 125 15.38 5.60 2.24
N VAL A 126 16.32 4.89 2.88
CA VAL A 126 17.69 5.41 3.14
C VAL A 126 18.51 5.63 1.86
N LEU A 127 18.17 4.92 0.78
CA LEU A 127 18.84 5.07 -0.51
C LEU A 127 18.20 6.15 -1.39
N HIS A 128 17.17 6.85 -0.89
CA HIS A 128 16.46 7.90 -1.63
C HIS A 128 15.96 7.44 -3.00
N VAL A 129 15.46 6.20 -3.08
CA VAL A 129 14.85 5.65 -4.29
C VAL A 129 13.66 6.53 -4.66
N ALA A 130 13.60 6.99 -5.92
CA ALA A 130 12.46 7.79 -6.38
C ALA A 130 11.18 6.94 -6.34
N ALA A 131 10.07 7.55 -5.91
CA ALA A 131 8.77 6.90 -5.96
C ALA A 131 8.39 6.59 -7.41
N LEU A 132 7.87 5.39 -7.67
CA LEU A 132 7.25 5.04 -8.95
C LEU A 132 6.01 5.89 -9.20
N GLN A 133 5.27 6.18 -8.13
CA GLN A 133 4.23 7.20 -8.09
C GLN A 133 4.33 7.95 -6.77
N THR A 134 4.59 9.25 -6.84
CA THR A 134 4.67 10.12 -5.66
C THR A 134 3.37 10.12 -4.88
N TYR A 135 3.44 10.37 -3.57
CA TYR A 135 2.26 10.42 -2.73
C TYR A 135 1.31 11.53 -3.17
N VAL A 136 0.02 11.20 -3.29
CA VAL A 136 -1.08 12.15 -3.45
C VAL A 136 -1.99 12.00 -2.23
N GLN A 137 -2.35 13.10 -1.58
CA GLN A 137 -3.18 13.06 -0.38
C GLN A 137 -4.61 12.56 -0.65
N PRO A 138 -5.26 11.90 0.33
CA PRO A 138 -6.69 11.66 0.37
C PRO A 138 -7.52 12.91 0.01
N SER A 139 -8.52 12.73 -0.85
CA SER A 139 -9.47 13.79 -1.20
C SER A 139 -10.87 13.23 -1.53
N PRO A 140 -11.50 12.53 -0.58
CA PRO A 140 -12.85 12.03 -0.77
C PRO A 140 -13.84 13.19 -0.98
N PRO A 141 -14.92 13.00 -1.76
CA PRO A 141 -15.99 14.00 -1.90
C PRO A 141 -16.63 14.35 -0.55
N THR A 142 -17.16 15.57 -0.43
CA THR A 142 -17.83 16.04 0.79
C THR A 142 -18.95 15.08 1.21
N GLY A 143 -18.95 14.68 2.48
CA GLY A 143 -19.92 13.75 3.06
C GLY A 143 -19.62 12.27 2.82
N GLN A 144 -18.58 11.93 2.06
CA GLN A 144 -18.14 10.55 1.86
C GLN A 144 -16.93 10.21 2.73
N THR A 145 -16.89 8.97 3.21
CA THR A 145 -15.73 8.40 3.91
C THR A 145 -15.15 7.31 3.03
N HIS A 146 -13.90 7.49 2.63
CA HIS A 146 -13.17 6.53 1.80
C HIS A 146 -12.12 5.81 2.64
N ARG A 147 -11.83 4.57 2.26
CA ARG A 147 -10.74 3.75 2.81
C ARG A 147 -9.48 4.01 2.00
N TYR A 148 -8.36 4.15 2.69
CA TYR A 148 -7.05 4.25 2.05
C TYR A 148 -6.21 3.09 2.52
N VAL A 149 -5.96 2.15 1.62
CA VAL A 149 -5.34 0.86 1.91
C VAL A 149 -3.87 0.93 1.54
N GLN A 150 -2.99 0.47 2.42
CA GLN A 150 -1.56 0.34 2.20
C GLN A 150 -1.22 -1.14 2.19
N ILE A 151 -0.57 -1.58 1.11
CA ILE A 151 -0.02 -2.92 0.96
C ILE A 151 1.50 -2.81 0.92
N LEU A 152 2.17 -3.53 1.82
CA LEU A 152 3.61 -3.68 1.83
C LEU A 152 3.97 -4.96 1.07
N LEU A 153 4.79 -4.82 0.04
CA LEU A 153 5.25 -5.90 -0.84
C LEU A 153 6.72 -6.19 -0.57
N ASP A 154 7.09 -7.47 -0.51
CA ASP A 154 8.49 -7.90 -0.42
C ASP A 154 9.17 -7.76 -1.79
N THR A 155 10.18 -6.90 -1.89
CA THR A 155 10.97 -6.67 -3.11
C THR A 155 12.39 -7.23 -3.00
N THR A 156 12.66 -8.07 -1.99
CA THR A 156 14.00 -8.59 -1.71
C THR A 156 14.54 -9.41 -2.88
N GLY A 157 15.69 -8.99 -3.42
CA GLY A 157 16.32 -9.65 -4.56
C GLY A 157 15.59 -9.43 -5.89
N VAL A 158 14.50 -8.67 -5.89
CA VAL A 158 13.76 -8.30 -7.10
C VAL A 158 14.46 -7.12 -7.76
N THR A 159 14.82 -7.25 -9.02
CA THR A 159 15.45 -6.17 -9.81
C THR A 159 14.48 -5.52 -10.81
N GLY A 160 13.32 -6.13 -10.97
CA GLY A 160 12.19 -5.69 -11.78
C GLY A 160 11.08 -6.72 -11.69
N PHE A 161 9.86 -6.32 -12.02
CA PHE A 161 8.70 -7.19 -12.16
C PHE A 161 8.01 -6.85 -13.48
N VAL A 162 7.25 -7.80 -14.00
CA VAL A 162 6.51 -7.64 -15.26
C VAL A 162 5.04 -7.51 -14.94
N VAL A 163 4.38 -6.54 -15.55
CA VAL A 163 2.92 -6.39 -15.49
C VAL A 163 2.37 -6.20 -16.89
N SER A 164 1.08 -6.42 -17.07
CA SER A 164 0.42 -6.14 -18.34
C SER A 164 0.49 -4.63 -18.66
N ALA A 165 0.36 -4.29 -19.95
CA ALA A 165 0.30 -2.90 -20.36
C ALA A 165 -0.87 -2.15 -19.69
N ALA A 166 -1.99 -2.83 -19.45
CA ALA A 166 -3.13 -2.27 -18.74
C ALA A 166 -2.76 -1.89 -17.30
N THR A 167 -2.18 -2.81 -16.53
CA THR A 167 -1.74 -2.57 -15.15
C THR A 167 -0.65 -1.50 -15.06
N GLY A 168 0.33 -1.53 -15.98
CA GLY A 168 1.39 -0.51 -16.04
C GLY A 168 0.84 0.88 -16.37
N ASN A 169 -0.10 0.97 -17.30
CA ASN A 169 -0.80 2.22 -17.61
C ASN A 169 -1.60 2.72 -16.41
N ALA A 170 -2.37 1.84 -15.75
CA ALA A 170 -3.15 2.20 -14.57
C ALA A 170 -2.29 2.62 -13.38
N THR A 171 -1.09 2.05 -13.25
CA THR A 171 -0.09 2.52 -12.27
C THR A 171 0.38 3.93 -12.60
N THR A 172 0.62 4.23 -13.88
CA THR A 172 1.10 5.55 -14.32
C THR A 172 0.01 6.62 -14.26
N SER A 173 -1.21 6.31 -14.70
CA SER A 173 -2.36 7.22 -14.68
C SER A 173 -3.05 7.29 -13.33
N ARG A 174 -2.74 6.36 -12.41
CA ARG A 174 -3.34 6.13 -11.10
C ARG A 174 -4.78 5.64 -11.09
N THR A 175 -5.54 5.96 -12.12
CA THR A 175 -6.94 5.55 -12.29
C THR A 175 -7.03 4.14 -12.87
N GLY A 176 -8.05 3.38 -12.47
CA GLY A 176 -8.23 2.04 -12.99
C GLY A 176 -7.28 1.01 -12.38
N PHE A 177 -6.60 1.36 -11.29
CA PHE A 177 -5.62 0.49 -10.67
C PHE A 177 -6.30 -0.73 -10.05
N ASP A 178 -5.79 -1.92 -10.35
CA ASP A 178 -6.26 -3.17 -9.77
C ASP A 178 -5.12 -3.79 -8.97
N MET A 179 -5.23 -3.72 -7.63
CA MET A 179 -4.19 -4.21 -6.74
C MET A 179 -4.04 -5.73 -6.83
N ASN A 180 -5.14 -6.46 -7.03
CA ASN A 180 -5.10 -7.91 -7.12
C ASN A 180 -4.43 -8.35 -8.44
N ALA A 181 -4.79 -7.73 -9.57
CA ALA A 181 -4.12 -7.98 -10.84
C ALA A 181 -2.63 -7.63 -10.76
N PHE A 182 -2.28 -6.48 -10.15
CA PHE A 182 -0.89 -6.08 -9.98
C PHE A 182 -0.07 -7.12 -9.22
N VAL A 183 -0.56 -7.61 -8.08
CA VAL A 183 0.15 -8.62 -7.28
C VAL A 183 0.29 -9.94 -8.05
N GLN A 184 -0.78 -10.38 -8.73
CA GLN A 184 -0.74 -11.62 -9.52
C GLN A 184 0.24 -11.53 -10.69
N GLU A 185 0.24 -10.41 -11.42
CA GLU A 185 1.11 -10.21 -12.59
C GLU A 185 2.57 -9.99 -12.19
N SER A 186 2.82 -9.14 -11.18
CA SER A 186 4.18 -8.83 -10.73
C SER A 186 4.88 -9.99 -10.03
N GLY A 187 4.11 -10.95 -9.49
CA GLY A 187 4.63 -12.06 -8.69
C GLY A 187 5.20 -11.62 -7.34
N LEU A 188 4.97 -10.38 -6.92
CA LEU A 188 5.44 -9.88 -5.63
C LEU A 188 4.59 -10.45 -4.49
N THR A 189 5.25 -10.78 -3.38
CA THR A 189 4.55 -11.28 -2.18
C THR A 189 4.06 -10.14 -1.33
N VAL A 190 2.78 -10.19 -0.93
CA VAL A 190 2.24 -9.29 0.10
C VAL A 190 2.81 -9.67 1.46
N PHE A 191 3.59 -8.77 2.04
CA PHE A 191 4.19 -8.97 3.35
C PHE A 191 3.23 -8.57 4.47
N SER A 192 2.64 -7.38 4.36
CA SER A 192 1.77 -6.81 5.38
C SER A 192 0.82 -5.79 4.77
N SER A 193 -0.25 -5.45 5.49
CA SER A 193 -1.19 -4.42 5.06
C SER A 193 -1.69 -3.59 6.24
N ASN A 194 -2.28 -2.45 5.91
CA ASN A 194 -3.12 -1.68 6.82
C ASN A 194 -4.09 -0.80 6.01
N PHE A 195 -5.02 -0.15 6.69
CA PHE A 195 -5.82 0.92 6.13
C PHE A 195 -6.23 1.94 7.20
N PHE A 196 -6.55 3.13 6.74
CA PHE A 196 -7.24 4.15 7.52
C PHE A 196 -8.37 4.76 6.68
N ASN A 197 -9.24 5.53 7.34
CA ASN A 197 -10.34 6.22 6.69
C ASN A 197 -10.08 7.72 6.65
N VAL A 198 -10.62 8.41 5.64
CA VAL A 198 -10.73 9.87 5.63
C VAL A 198 -12.13 10.25 5.17
N THR A 199 -12.74 11.21 5.87
CA THR A 199 -14.02 11.81 5.50
C THR A 199 -13.82 13.13 4.78
N GLY A 200 -14.55 13.33 3.69
CA GLY A 200 -14.60 14.60 2.96
C GLY A 200 -15.41 15.62 3.74
N VAL A 201 -14.76 16.74 4.07
CA VAL A 201 -15.36 17.90 4.73
C VAL A 201 -15.29 19.13 3.84
#